data_AF-V9E2G2-F1
#
_entry.id   AF-V9E2G2-F1
#
_cell.length_a   1.000
_cell.length_b   1.000
_cell.length_c   1.000
_cell.angle_alpha   90.00
_cell.angle_beta   90.00
_cell.angle_gamma   90.00
#
_symmetry.space_group_name_H-M   'P 1'
#
loop_
_entity.id
_entity.type
_entity.pdbx_description
1 polymer ?
#
loop_
_entity_poly.entity_id
_entity_poly.type
_entity_poly.pdbx_seq_one_letter_code
_entity_poly.pdbx_strand_id
1 'polypeptide(L)'
;MTMERMMSVEVVVRDQVGPIASGLVPELIESFLDCSTRWTLQKAACSGYLSLLKRLGAQNAEISDHGFDWSMRIAATEGYLDIMKWLTAYRPEMKISTRVMDAAALRGHLHVIKWLHENRSEGCSVHAMDSAAAGGHLDVVQWLHENRTEGCTTGAMDTAAAGGHLATVQWLWANRSEGCTTVAIDFAIYNGHFPVVKWFSELADFQPRRAKHTAEKTSDDSGNACIKKEPSGQATLTFE
;
A
#
# COMPACT_ATOMS: atom_id res chain seq x y z
N MET A 1 -21.97 -33.99 -21.72
CA MET A 1 -22.90 -33.03 -21.09
C MET A 1 -22.09 -31.85 -20.60
N THR A 2 -22.13 -30.74 -21.33
CA THR A 2 -21.58 -29.46 -20.87
C THR A 2 -22.50 -28.92 -19.79
N MET A 3 -22.09 -28.99 -18.52
CA MET A 3 -22.80 -28.28 -17.44
C MET A 3 -22.64 -26.78 -17.72
N GLU A 4 -23.75 -26.13 -18.10
CA GLU A 4 -23.81 -24.67 -18.15
C GLU A 4 -23.54 -24.12 -16.75
N ARG A 5 -22.46 -23.34 -16.64
CA ARG A 5 -21.98 -22.73 -15.41
C ARG A 5 -22.98 -21.68 -14.94
N MET A 6 -23.42 -21.80 -13.69
CA MET A 6 -24.11 -20.70 -13.02
C MET A 6 -23.09 -19.60 -12.71
N MET A 7 -23.10 -18.52 -13.49
CA MET A 7 -22.14 -17.41 -13.40
C MET A 7 -22.66 -16.23 -12.56
N SER A 8 -23.99 -16.13 -12.42
CA SER A 8 -24.65 -15.11 -11.60
C SER A 8 -26.04 -15.61 -11.20
N VAL A 9 -26.56 -15.11 -10.09
CA VAL A 9 -27.93 -15.35 -9.63
C VAL A 9 -28.52 -14.00 -9.29
N GLU A 10 -29.65 -13.66 -9.91
CA GLU A 10 -30.39 -12.44 -9.63
C GLU A 10 -31.60 -12.81 -8.76
N VAL A 11 -31.66 -12.25 -7.55
CA VAL A 11 -32.76 -12.53 -6.62
C VAL A 11 -33.80 -11.42 -6.69
N VAL A 12 -34.99 -11.78 -7.14
CA VAL A 12 -36.14 -10.88 -7.24
C VAL A 12 -37.11 -11.17 -6.10
N VAL A 13 -37.15 -10.26 -5.11
CA VAL A 13 -38.09 -10.35 -3.98
C VAL A 13 -39.39 -9.66 -4.35
N ARG A 14 -40.49 -10.42 -4.46
CA ARG A 14 -41.77 -9.92 -5.01
C ARG A 14 -42.81 -9.53 -3.96
N ASP A 15 -42.70 -10.03 -2.73
CA ASP A 15 -43.57 -9.59 -1.63
C ASP A 15 -42.95 -9.97 -0.28
N GLN A 16 -43.01 -9.09 0.72
CA GLN A 16 -42.41 -9.18 2.07
C GLN A 16 -40.88 -8.95 2.19
N VAL A 17 -40.50 -7.71 2.49
CA VAL A 17 -39.12 -7.18 2.62
C VAL A 17 -38.44 -7.54 3.96
N GLY A 18 -39.15 -8.17 4.91
CA GLY A 18 -38.65 -8.34 6.29
C GLY A 18 -37.60 -9.45 6.48
N PRO A 19 -37.98 -10.69 6.86
CA PRO A 19 -37.04 -11.72 7.31
C PRO A 19 -36.15 -12.32 6.19
N ILE A 20 -36.49 -12.04 4.93
CA ILE A 20 -35.85 -12.62 3.74
C ILE A 20 -34.62 -11.80 3.34
N ALA A 21 -34.65 -10.48 3.56
CA ALA A 21 -33.50 -9.59 3.39
C ALA A 21 -32.55 -9.60 4.61
N SER A 22 -32.98 -10.13 5.76
CA SER A 22 -32.25 -10.07 7.03
C SER A 22 -31.16 -11.16 7.20
N GLY A 23 -30.55 -11.61 6.11
CA GLY A 23 -29.42 -12.57 6.12
C GLY A 23 -29.74 -13.98 5.61
N LEU A 24 -31.01 -14.40 5.64
CA LEU A 24 -31.43 -15.75 5.24
C LEU A 24 -31.17 -16.05 3.76
N VAL A 25 -31.42 -15.09 2.86
CA VAL A 25 -31.16 -15.26 1.41
C VAL A 25 -29.66 -15.30 1.08
N PRO A 26 -28.82 -14.37 1.57
CA PRO A 26 -27.37 -14.50 1.47
C PRO A 26 -26.87 -15.84 2.03
N GLU A 27 -27.32 -16.26 3.21
CA GLU A 27 -26.93 -17.54 3.81
C GLU A 27 -27.37 -18.75 2.97
N LEU A 28 -28.56 -18.72 2.37
CA LEU A 28 -29.05 -19.80 1.50
C LEU A 28 -28.28 -19.84 0.17
N ILE A 29 -28.02 -18.70 -0.46
CA ILE A 29 -27.21 -18.61 -1.67
C ILE A 29 -25.78 -19.04 -1.38
N GLU A 30 -25.22 -18.59 -0.26
CA GLU A 30 -23.93 -19.05 0.23
C GLU A 30 -23.97 -20.56 0.47
N SER A 31 -25.04 -21.13 1.03
CA SER A 31 -25.18 -22.59 1.21
C SER A 31 -25.18 -23.38 -0.11
N PHE A 32 -25.60 -22.75 -1.21
CA PHE A 32 -25.54 -23.27 -2.58
C PHE A 32 -24.19 -23.00 -3.28
N LEU A 33 -23.30 -22.17 -2.72
CA LEU A 33 -21.90 -22.12 -3.13
C LEU A 33 -21.24 -23.41 -2.63
N ASP A 34 -21.27 -24.43 -3.50
CA ASP A 34 -20.79 -25.79 -3.29
C ASP A 34 -19.43 -25.87 -2.58
N CYS A 35 -19.19 -27.03 -1.95
CA CYS A 35 -17.91 -27.60 -1.52
C CYS A 35 -16.94 -27.83 -2.71
N SER A 36 -16.90 -26.90 -3.66
CA SER A 36 -16.02 -26.95 -4.81
C SER A 36 -14.59 -26.99 -4.31
N THR A 37 -13.85 -28.02 -4.74
CA THR A 37 -12.41 -28.17 -4.50
C THR A 37 -11.58 -26.98 -5.05
N ARG A 38 -12.22 -26.07 -5.79
CA ARG A 38 -11.63 -24.83 -6.30
C ARG A 38 -11.59 -23.70 -5.28
N TRP A 39 -12.35 -23.79 -4.18
CA TRP A 39 -12.33 -22.79 -3.12
C TRP A 39 -11.33 -23.19 -2.04
N THR A 40 -10.25 -22.42 -1.97
CA THR A 40 -9.22 -22.56 -0.94
C THR A 40 -9.33 -21.39 0.05
N LEU A 41 -8.81 -21.57 1.26
CA LEU A 41 -8.69 -20.48 2.25
C LEU A 41 -7.98 -19.27 1.65
N GLN A 42 -6.94 -19.51 0.85
CA GLN A 42 -6.21 -18.46 0.15
C GLN A 42 -7.12 -17.64 -0.77
N LYS A 43 -7.92 -18.32 -1.61
CA LYS A 43 -8.78 -17.62 -2.56
C LYS A 43 -9.89 -16.82 -1.87
N ALA A 44 -10.48 -17.38 -0.81
CA ALA A 44 -11.48 -16.70 0.01
C ALA A 44 -10.87 -15.45 0.69
N ALA A 45 -9.67 -15.58 1.26
CA ALA A 45 -8.96 -14.47 1.90
C ALA A 45 -8.59 -13.35 0.91
N CYS A 46 -8.00 -13.71 -0.23
CA CYS A 46 -7.63 -12.74 -1.28
C CYS A 46 -8.83 -12.02 -1.89
N SER A 47 -10.04 -12.60 -1.79
CA SER A 47 -11.28 -12.00 -2.31
C SER A 47 -12.10 -11.27 -1.25
N GLY A 48 -11.67 -11.27 0.03
CA GLY A 48 -12.41 -10.63 1.12
C GLY A 48 -13.65 -11.38 1.61
N TYR A 49 -13.81 -12.67 1.26
CA TYR A 49 -15.03 -13.44 1.56
C TYR A 49 -14.96 -14.12 2.94
N LEU A 50 -15.28 -13.37 4.00
CA LEU A 50 -15.19 -13.84 5.39
C LEU A 50 -16.11 -15.05 5.70
N SER A 51 -17.34 -15.06 5.18
CA SER A 51 -18.29 -16.18 5.39
C SER A 51 -17.75 -17.48 4.82
N LEU A 52 -17.22 -17.42 3.59
CA LEU A 52 -16.60 -18.57 2.91
C LEU A 52 -15.35 -19.04 3.65
N LEU A 53 -14.51 -18.10 4.11
CA LEU A 53 -13.32 -18.37 4.91
C LEU A 53 -13.66 -19.13 6.20
N LYS A 54 -14.65 -18.65 6.97
CA LYS A 54 -15.16 -19.30 8.19
C LYS A 54 -15.65 -20.72 7.91
N ARG A 55 -16.38 -20.91 6.82
CA ARG A 55 -16.92 -22.22 6.43
C ARG A 55 -15.81 -23.20 6.04
N LEU A 56 -14.84 -22.77 5.23
CA LEU A 56 -13.70 -23.59 4.85
C LEU A 56 -12.83 -23.95 6.07
N GLY A 57 -12.67 -23.03 7.02
CA GLY A 57 -11.99 -23.31 8.29
C GLY A 57 -12.73 -24.31 9.18
N ALA A 58 -14.07 -24.27 9.21
CA ALA A 58 -14.87 -25.27 9.94
C ALA A 58 -14.72 -26.70 9.38
N GLN A 59 -14.33 -26.81 8.10
CA GLN A 59 -13.97 -28.08 7.46
C GLN A 59 -12.48 -28.42 7.60
N ASN A 60 -11.75 -27.66 8.42
CA ASN A 60 -10.32 -27.83 8.68
C ASN A 60 -9.46 -27.75 7.40
N ALA A 61 -9.87 -26.91 6.44
CA ALA A 61 -9.12 -26.70 5.20
C ALA A 61 -7.68 -26.27 5.50
N GLU A 62 -6.72 -26.89 4.82
CA GLU A 62 -5.31 -26.55 4.98
C GLU A 62 -4.94 -25.28 4.21
N ILE A 63 -3.93 -24.58 4.72
CA ILE A 63 -3.28 -23.46 4.05
C ILE A 63 -1.77 -23.62 4.23
N SER A 64 -1.02 -23.53 3.13
CA SER A 64 0.43 -23.56 3.18
C SER A 64 0.98 -22.26 3.76
N ASP A 65 2.20 -22.29 4.31
CA ASP A 65 2.88 -21.13 4.88
C ASP A 65 2.95 -19.96 3.87
N HIS A 66 3.33 -20.28 2.62
CA HIS A 66 3.34 -19.30 1.54
C HIS A 66 1.94 -18.79 1.19
N GLY A 67 0.94 -19.67 1.17
CA GLY A 67 -0.44 -19.28 0.95
C GLY A 67 -0.97 -18.38 2.05
N PHE A 68 -0.57 -18.60 3.29
CA PHE A 68 -0.93 -17.80 4.46
C PHE A 68 -0.31 -16.41 4.37
N ASP A 69 1.01 -16.32 4.16
CA ASP A 69 1.70 -15.03 3.98
C ASP A 69 1.12 -14.23 2.80
N TRP A 70 0.89 -14.89 1.65
CA TRP A 70 0.29 -14.25 0.50
C TRP A 70 -1.12 -13.71 0.81
N SER A 71 -1.95 -14.51 1.48
CA SER A 71 -3.31 -14.13 1.87
C SER A 71 -3.31 -12.94 2.82
N MET A 72 -2.42 -12.96 3.82
CA MET A 72 -2.25 -11.87 4.77
C MET A 72 -1.78 -10.60 4.05
N ARG A 73 -0.86 -10.71 3.10
CA ARG A 73 -0.40 -9.56 2.30
C ARG A 73 -1.52 -8.97 1.46
N ILE A 74 -2.28 -9.78 0.72
CA ILE A 74 -3.41 -9.27 -0.10
C ILE A 74 -4.49 -8.66 0.79
N ALA A 75 -4.85 -9.32 1.90
CA ALA A 75 -5.80 -8.77 2.85
C ALA A 75 -5.32 -7.43 3.45
N ALA A 76 -4.02 -7.29 3.72
CA ALA A 76 -3.42 -6.05 4.18
C ALA A 76 -3.42 -4.95 3.11
N THR A 77 -3.16 -5.28 1.83
CA THR A 77 -3.23 -4.36 0.69
C THR A 77 -4.66 -3.82 0.47
N GLU A 78 -5.67 -4.67 0.66
CA GLU A 78 -7.08 -4.31 0.40
C GLU A 78 -7.82 -3.83 1.66
N GLY A 79 -7.17 -3.83 2.83
CA GLY A 79 -7.76 -3.37 4.08
C GLY A 79 -8.73 -4.36 4.74
N TYR A 80 -8.68 -5.64 4.38
CA TYR A 80 -9.55 -6.70 4.90
C TYR A 80 -9.14 -7.15 6.31
N LEU A 81 -9.25 -6.26 7.29
CA LEU A 81 -8.85 -6.50 8.68
C LEU A 81 -9.53 -7.73 9.30
N ASP A 82 -10.82 -7.96 9.01
CA ASP A 82 -11.54 -9.10 9.57
C ASP A 82 -11.02 -10.45 9.06
N ILE A 83 -10.58 -10.48 7.80
CA ILE A 83 -9.92 -11.66 7.22
C ILE A 83 -8.58 -11.90 7.92
N MET A 84 -7.78 -10.85 8.17
CA MET A 84 -6.49 -10.97 8.84
C MET A 84 -6.63 -11.47 10.28
N LYS A 85 -7.61 -10.93 11.02
CA LYS A 85 -7.97 -11.39 12.36
C LYS A 85 -8.36 -12.86 12.35
N TRP A 86 -9.21 -13.25 11.41
CA TRP A 86 -9.63 -14.64 11.29
C TRP A 86 -8.47 -15.58 10.94
N LEU A 87 -7.64 -15.22 9.96
CA LEU A 87 -6.49 -16.03 9.56
C LEU A 87 -5.51 -16.21 10.72
N THR A 88 -5.25 -15.15 11.47
CA THR A 88 -4.38 -15.20 12.65
C THR A 88 -4.98 -16.06 13.76
N ALA A 89 -6.29 -16.01 13.99
CA ALA A 89 -6.96 -16.90 14.94
C ALA A 89 -6.97 -18.36 14.48
N TYR A 90 -7.06 -18.60 13.17
CA TYR A 90 -7.06 -19.94 12.57
C TYR A 90 -5.66 -20.61 12.62
N ARG A 91 -4.58 -19.83 12.47
CA ARG A 91 -3.19 -20.30 12.52
C ARG A 91 -2.29 -19.30 13.29
N PRO A 92 -2.33 -19.30 14.63
CA PRO A 92 -1.61 -18.30 15.44
C PRO A 92 -0.08 -18.44 15.35
N GLU A 93 0.43 -19.67 15.19
CA GLU A 93 1.87 -19.96 15.13
C GLU A 93 2.52 -19.56 13.79
N MET A 94 1.73 -19.25 12.77
CA MET A 94 2.24 -18.98 11.42
C MET A 94 2.83 -17.57 11.36
N LYS A 95 4.11 -17.47 11.00
CA LYS A 95 4.78 -16.18 10.79
C LYS A 95 4.41 -15.57 9.45
N ILE A 96 4.37 -14.25 9.39
CA ILE A 96 4.22 -13.49 8.16
C ILE A 96 5.47 -12.69 7.84
N SER A 97 5.64 -12.29 6.58
CA SER A 97 6.73 -11.40 6.16
C SER A 97 6.44 -9.95 6.53
N THR A 98 7.51 -9.16 6.67
CA THR A 98 7.46 -7.70 6.87
C THR A 98 6.71 -6.98 5.73
N ARG A 99 6.66 -7.60 4.55
CA ARG A 99 5.94 -7.10 3.38
C ARG A 99 4.44 -6.94 3.59
N VAL A 100 3.85 -7.60 4.59
CA VAL A 100 2.42 -7.46 4.90
C VAL A 100 2.12 -6.04 5.42
N MET A 101 2.92 -5.54 6.37
CA MET A 101 2.76 -4.17 6.86
C MET A 101 3.18 -3.14 5.80
N ASP A 102 4.23 -3.43 5.02
CA ASP A 102 4.65 -2.57 3.90
C ASP A 102 3.51 -2.39 2.87
N ALA A 103 2.76 -3.46 2.58
CA ALA A 103 1.64 -3.43 1.65
C ALA A 103 0.42 -2.64 2.19
N ALA A 104 0.12 -2.75 3.49
CA ALA A 104 -0.89 -1.89 4.11
C ALA A 104 -0.48 -0.41 4.08
N ALA A 105 0.81 -0.12 4.27
CA ALA A 105 1.36 1.23 4.24
C ALA A 105 1.25 1.88 2.85
N LEU A 106 1.54 1.12 1.79
CA LEU A 106 1.36 1.54 0.40
C LEU A 106 -0.06 2.03 0.09
N ARG A 107 -1.07 1.47 0.77
CA ARG A 107 -2.50 1.71 0.51
C ARG A 107 -3.14 2.62 1.56
N GLY A 108 -2.35 3.12 2.51
CA GLY A 108 -2.84 4.06 3.53
C GLY A 108 -3.72 3.39 4.58
N HIS A 109 -3.65 2.08 4.75
CA HIS A 109 -4.52 1.34 5.67
C HIS A 109 -4.01 1.40 7.11
N LEU A 110 -4.03 2.59 7.71
CA LEU A 110 -3.54 2.85 9.07
C LEU A 110 -4.16 1.91 10.12
N HIS A 111 -5.45 1.60 9.99
CA HIS A 111 -6.14 0.66 10.89
C HIS A 111 -5.56 -0.77 10.84
N VAL A 112 -5.13 -1.24 9.66
CA VAL A 112 -4.43 -2.53 9.51
C VAL A 112 -3.03 -2.45 10.13
N ILE A 113 -2.31 -1.35 9.91
CA ILE A 113 -0.95 -1.16 10.44
C ILE A 113 -0.96 -1.19 11.97
N LYS A 114 -1.89 -0.45 12.60
CA LYS A 114 -2.07 -0.46 14.06
C LYS A 114 -2.35 -1.85 14.58
N TRP A 115 -3.27 -2.57 13.93
CA TRP A 115 -3.61 -3.93 14.32
C TRP A 115 -2.40 -4.88 14.18
N LEU A 116 -1.67 -4.81 13.06
CA LEU A 116 -0.46 -5.60 12.85
C LEU A 116 0.60 -5.29 13.92
N HIS A 117 0.80 -4.02 14.27
CA HIS A 117 1.76 -3.62 15.28
C HIS A 117 1.41 -4.14 16.68
N GLU A 118 0.13 -4.09 17.06
CA GLU A 118 -0.32 -4.52 18.39
C GLU A 118 -0.38 -6.05 18.55
N ASN A 119 -0.67 -6.78 17.45
CA ASN A 119 -0.99 -8.21 17.51
C ASN A 119 0.13 -9.10 16.95
N ARG A 120 1.15 -8.52 16.29
CA ARG A 120 2.18 -9.27 15.58
C ARG A 120 3.56 -8.65 15.77
N SER A 121 4.59 -9.49 15.83
CA SER A 121 5.96 -9.07 16.18
C SER A 121 6.89 -8.95 14.97
N GLU A 122 6.46 -9.35 13.77
CA GLU A 122 7.32 -9.39 12.58
C GLU A 122 7.71 -8.00 12.05
N GLY A 123 6.90 -6.97 12.34
CA GLY A 123 7.21 -5.58 12.01
C GLY A 123 7.08 -5.24 10.53
N CYS A 124 7.82 -4.23 10.09
CA CYS A 124 7.88 -3.78 8.70
C CYS A 124 9.33 -3.65 8.23
N SER A 125 9.51 -3.27 6.96
CA SER A 125 10.81 -2.85 6.45
C SER A 125 10.84 -1.33 6.26
N VAL A 126 11.98 -0.78 5.84
CA VAL A 126 12.09 0.63 5.40
C VAL A 126 11.09 0.96 4.29
N HIS A 127 10.64 -0.04 3.54
CA HIS A 127 9.68 0.15 2.46
C HIS A 127 8.28 0.53 2.95
N ALA A 128 7.92 0.31 4.22
CA ALA A 128 6.62 0.76 4.72
C ALA A 128 6.50 2.29 4.65
N MET A 129 7.48 3.02 5.18
CA MET A 129 7.45 4.48 5.16
C MET A 129 7.67 5.02 3.74
N ASP A 130 8.57 4.42 2.96
CA ASP A 130 8.76 4.78 1.55
C ASP A 130 7.47 4.62 0.74
N SER A 131 6.75 3.50 0.91
CA SER A 131 5.52 3.21 0.18
C SER A 131 4.35 4.08 0.63
N ALA A 132 4.24 4.35 1.94
CA ALA A 132 3.24 5.28 2.46
C ALA A 132 3.48 6.69 1.91
N ALA A 133 4.74 7.11 1.79
CA ALA A 133 5.11 8.39 1.22
C ALA A 133 4.79 8.47 -0.28
N ALA A 134 5.08 7.39 -1.03
CA ALA A 134 4.73 7.25 -2.45
C ALA A 134 3.22 7.34 -2.71
N GLY A 135 2.38 6.85 -1.79
CA GLY A 135 0.92 6.97 -1.85
C GLY A 135 0.35 8.26 -1.26
N GLY A 136 1.20 9.14 -0.71
CA GLY A 136 0.77 10.39 -0.09
C GLY A 136 0.05 10.22 1.25
N HIS A 137 0.19 9.07 1.90
CA HIS A 137 -0.48 8.72 3.16
C HIS A 137 0.28 9.30 4.37
N LEU A 138 0.19 10.62 4.54
CA LEU A 138 0.90 11.35 5.59
C LEU A 138 0.59 10.84 7.00
N ASP A 139 -0.65 10.44 7.27
CA ASP A 139 -1.09 9.87 8.55
C ASP A 139 -0.34 8.56 8.86
N VAL A 140 -0.14 7.71 7.85
CA VAL A 140 0.66 6.50 7.98
C VAL A 140 2.14 6.81 8.16
N VAL A 141 2.69 7.78 7.42
CA VAL A 141 4.09 8.20 7.57
C VAL A 141 4.38 8.70 8.99
N GLN A 142 3.51 9.56 9.51
CA GLN A 142 3.60 10.08 10.89
C GLN A 142 3.53 8.94 11.91
N TRP A 143 2.54 8.06 11.77
CA TRP A 143 2.37 6.95 12.70
C TRP A 143 3.57 6.01 12.68
N LEU A 144 4.10 5.66 11.50
CA LEU A 144 5.30 4.83 11.37
C LEU A 144 6.51 5.51 11.99
N HIS A 145 6.68 6.82 11.81
CA HIS A 145 7.78 7.55 12.43
C HIS A 145 7.74 7.55 13.96
N GLU A 146 6.55 7.69 14.54
CA GLU A 146 6.37 7.75 16.00
C GLU A 146 6.47 6.38 16.67
N ASN A 147 6.08 5.30 15.97
CA ASN A 147 5.88 3.98 16.58
C ASN A 147 6.87 2.91 16.08
N ARG A 148 7.67 3.19 15.05
CA ARG A 148 8.62 2.25 14.44
C ARG A 148 10.01 2.86 14.33
N THR A 149 11.04 2.01 14.26
CA THR A 149 12.45 2.43 14.28
C THR A 149 13.17 2.18 12.96
N GLU A 150 12.52 1.48 12.02
CA GLU A 150 13.07 1.09 10.72
C GLU A 150 13.44 2.31 9.87
N GLY A 151 12.69 3.41 10.00
CA GLY A 151 12.91 4.64 9.24
C GLY A 151 12.47 4.53 7.78
N CYS A 152 13.12 5.33 6.92
CA CYS A 152 12.86 5.35 5.49
C CYS A 152 14.17 5.43 4.70
N THR A 153 14.07 5.47 3.38
CA THR A 153 15.20 5.79 2.50
C THR A 153 14.98 7.16 1.85
N THR A 154 15.91 7.60 0.99
CA THR A 154 15.66 8.76 0.12
C THR A 154 14.45 8.55 -0.80
N GLY A 155 14.08 7.28 -1.04
CA GLY A 155 12.92 6.88 -1.83
C GLY A 155 11.60 7.46 -1.30
N ALA A 156 11.45 7.64 0.02
CA ALA A 156 10.24 8.25 0.58
C ALA A 156 9.99 9.65 0.03
N MET A 157 10.99 10.53 0.08
CA MET A 157 10.84 11.90 -0.39
C MET A 157 10.85 11.98 -1.93
N ASP A 158 11.66 11.15 -2.59
CA ASP A 158 11.71 11.09 -4.06
C ASP A 158 10.36 10.70 -4.66
N THR A 159 9.74 9.63 -4.14
CA THR A 159 8.45 9.14 -4.64
C THR A 159 7.28 10.00 -4.19
N ALA A 160 7.31 10.59 -2.98
CA ALA A 160 6.32 11.57 -2.56
C ALA A 160 6.34 12.82 -3.46
N ALA A 161 7.53 13.29 -3.85
CA ALA A 161 7.68 14.39 -4.79
C ALA A 161 7.18 14.01 -6.19
N ALA A 162 7.55 12.82 -6.68
CA ALA A 162 7.08 12.29 -7.95
C ALA A 162 5.55 12.11 -8.00
N GLY A 163 4.89 11.83 -6.88
CA GLY A 163 3.43 11.76 -6.75
C GLY A 163 2.74 13.09 -6.44
N GLY A 164 3.51 14.18 -6.29
CA GLY A 164 2.97 15.51 -6.02
C GLY A 164 2.45 15.69 -4.59
N HIS A 165 2.85 14.83 -3.66
CA HIS A 165 2.37 14.81 -2.27
C HIS A 165 3.11 15.84 -1.42
N LEU A 166 2.87 17.13 -1.69
CA LEU A 166 3.59 18.26 -1.06
C LEU A 166 3.60 18.21 0.47
N ALA A 167 2.47 17.91 1.11
CA ALA A 167 2.38 17.82 2.57
C ALA A 167 3.30 16.73 3.14
N THR A 168 3.38 15.58 2.46
CA THR A 168 4.27 14.49 2.82
C THR A 168 5.74 14.86 2.62
N VAL A 169 6.08 15.52 1.51
CA VAL A 169 7.44 16.01 1.23
C VAL A 169 7.88 17.00 2.32
N GLN A 170 7.04 17.99 2.63
CA GLN A 170 7.30 18.99 3.68
C GLN A 170 7.52 18.34 5.05
N TRP A 171 6.66 17.38 5.39
CA TRP A 171 6.76 16.69 6.65
C TRP A 171 8.03 15.83 6.75
N LEU A 172 8.35 15.06 5.69
CA LEU A 172 9.58 14.27 5.62
C LEU A 172 10.81 15.17 5.74
N TRP A 173 10.83 16.32 5.07
CA TRP A 173 11.94 17.27 5.17
C TRP A 173 12.15 17.82 6.58
N ALA A 174 11.06 18.09 7.30
CA ALA A 174 11.14 18.62 8.65
C ALA A 174 11.51 17.57 9.72
N ASN A 175 11.20 16.30 9.50
CA ASN A 175 11.28 15.26 10.55
C ASN A 175 12.28 14.12 10.25
N ARG A 176 12.82 14.04 9.03
CA ARG A 176 13.74 12.98 8.58
C ARG A 176 15.03 13.58 8.05
N SER A 177 16.13 12.83 8.18
CA SER A 177 17.49 13.28 7.80
C SER A 177 18.03 12.60 6.54
N GLU A 178 17.30 11.63 6.00
CA GLU A 178 17.63 10.91 4.77
C GLU A 178 17.71 11.85 3.56
N GLY A 179 16.78 12.82 3.51
CA GLY A 179 16.64 13.77 2.41
C GLY A 179 16.09 13.14 1.13
N CYS A 180 16.42 13.74 -0.02
CA CYS A 180 16.03 13.29 -1.34
C CYS A 180 17.23 13.23 -2.30
N THR A 181 17.00 12.61 -3.45
CA THR A 181 17.90 12.64 -4.60
C THR A 181 17.41 13.58 -5.68
N THR A 182 18.18 13.76 -6.76
CA THR A 182 17.78 14.56 -7.93
C THR A 182 16.46 14.07 -8.56
N VAL A 183 16.16 12.77 -8.40
CA VAL A 183 14.91 12.11 -8.82
C VAL A 183 13.68 12.85 -8.31
N ALA A 184 13.71 13.38 -7.09
CA ALA A 184 12.56 14.08 -6.50
C ALA A 184 12.10 15.27 -7.37
N ILE A 185 13.03 16.12 -7.80
CA ILE A 185 12.71 17.27 -8.65
C ILE A 185 12.45 16.83 -10.09
N ASP A 186 13.29 15.95 -10.64
CA ASP A 186 13.18 15.53 -12.04
C ASP A 186 11.80 14.92 -12.32
N PHE A 187 11.32 14.02 -11.46
CA PHE A 187 10.01 13.40 -11.61
C PHE A 187 8.86 14.32 -11.21
N ALA A 188 9.04 15.22 -10.23
CA ALA A 188 8.02 16.23 -9.92
C ALA A 188 7.80 17.18 -11.11
N ILE A 189 8.86 17.55 -11.84
CA ILE A 189 8.76 18.33 -13.09
C ILE A 189 8.09 17.49 -14.18
N TYR A 190 8.59 16.27 -14.42
CA TYR A 190 8.08 15.39 -15.48
C TYR A 190 6.57 15.10 -15.32
N ASN A 191 6.11 14.90 -14.09
CA ASN A 191 4.70 14.66 -13.78
C ASN A 191 3.86 15.94 -13.60
N GLY A 192 4.46 17.13 -13.77
CA GLY A 192 3.76 18.42 -13.69
C GLY A 192 3.35 18.85 -12.28
N HIS A 193 4.01 18.35 -11.24
CA HIS A 193 3.76 18.68 -9.84
C HIS A 193 4.43 19.99 -9.41
N PHE A 194 4.03 21.08 -10.05
CA PHE A 194 4.58 22.42 -9.83
C PHE A 194 4.56 22.91 -8.37
N PRO A 195 3.58 22.58 -7.51
CA PRO A 195 3.63 22.98 -6.09
C PRO A 195 4.84 22.41 -5.35
N VAL A 196 5.25 21.17 -5.66
CA VAL A 196 6.43 20.54 -5.06
C VAL A 196 7.71 21.21 -5.59
N VAL A 197 7.78 21.43 -6.90
CA VAL A 197 8.93 22.10 -7.54
C VAL A 197 9.11 23.53 -7.01
N LYS A 198 8.01 24.28 -6.89
CA LYS A 198 8.01 25.63 -6.33
C LYS A 198 8.50 25.62 -4.89
N TRP A 199 8.03 24.68 -4.08
CA TRP A 199 8.48 24.57 -2.71
C TRP A 199 9.98 24.26 -2.62
N PHE A 200 10.50 23.35 -3.45
CA PHE A 200 11.93 23.08 -3.52
C PHE A 200 12.75 24.30 -3.96
N SER A 201 12.26 25.12 -4.91
CA SER A 201 13.00 26.31 -5.37
C SER A 201 13.03 27.46 -4.35
N GLU A 202 12.09 27.47 -3.40
CA GLU A 202 12.05 28.42 -2.29
C GLU A 202 12.99 28.04 -1.14
N LEU A 203 13.46 26.79 -1.08
CA LEU A 203 14.42 26.32 -0.07
C LEU A 203 15.84 26.79 -0.36
N ALA A 204 16.40 27.62 0.52
CA ALA A 204 17.73 28.21 0.35
C ALA A 204 18.89 27.19 0.43
N ASP A 205 18.71 26.09 1.17
CA ASP A 205 19.75 25.08 1.44
C ASP A 205 19.52 23.75 0.71
N PHE A 206 18.70 23.76 -0.34
CA PHE A 206 18.35 22.54 -1.06
C PHE A 206 19.54 22.00 -1.88
N GLN A 207 20.09 20.86 -1.46
CA GLN A 207 21.17 20.13 -2.13
C GLN A 207 20.82 18.64 -2.23
N PRO A 208 20.11 18.22 -3.30
CA PRO A 208 19.70 16.83 -3.46
C PRO A 208 20.91 15.94 -3.72
N ARG A 209 20.87 14.71 -3.21
CA ARG A 209 21.94 13.73 -3.50
C ARG A 209 21.86 13.30 -4.96
N ARG A 210 23.00 13.15 -5.63
CA ARG A 210 23.00 12.63 -7.01
C ARG A 210 22.52 11.18 -7.02
N ALA A 211 21.53 10.87 -7.86
CA ALA A 211 21.07 9.50 -8.02
C ALA A 211 22.22 8.62 -8.55
N LYS A 212 22.48 7.50 -7.87
CA LYS A 212 23.45 6.52 -8.36
C LYS A 212 22.77 5.67 -9.43
N HIS A 213 22.84 6.11 -10.69
CA HIS A 213 22.59 5.18 -11.80
C HIS A 213 23.68 4.12 -11.77
N THR A 214 23.29 2.84 -11.71
CA THR A 214 24.20 1.72 -11.97
C THR A 214 24.89 1.99 -13.29
N ALA A 215 26.20 2.25 -13.22
CA ALA A 215 27.01 2.59 -14.36
C ALA A 215 27.10 1.38 -15.31
N GLU A 216 26.28 1.38 -16.35
CA GLU A 216 26.70 0.86 -17.65
C GLU A 216 26.78 2.04 -18.61
N LYS A 217 27.99 2.20 -19.15
CA LYS A 217 28.45 3.24 -20.07
C LYS A 217 27.39 3.65 -21.09
N THR A 218 27.03 4.93 -21.10
CA THR A 218 27.05 5.72 -22.32
C THR A 218 27.57 7.11 -21.96
N SER A 219 28.65 7.50 -22.62
CA SER A 219 28.94 8.89 -22.90
C SER A 219 27.72 9.47 -23.58
N ASP A 220 27.08 10.47 -22.97
CA ASP A 220 26.64 11.64 -23.69
C ASP A 220 26.25 12.74 -22.70
N ASP A 221 26.86 13.89 -22.98
CA ASP A 221 26.60 15.21 -22.45
C ASP A 221 25.08 15.48 -22.54
N SER A 222 24.37 15.42 -21.41
CA SER A 222 22.98 15.85 -21.34
C SER A 222 22.81 16.75 -20.12
N GLY A 223 22.54 18.02 -20.42
CA GLY A 223 22.65 19.18 -19.56
C GLY A 223 21.97 19.02 -18.21
N ASN A 224 22.73 19.29 -17.15
CA ASN A 224 22.18 19.37 -15.80
C ASN A 224 21.42 20.69 -15.65
N ALA A 225 20.12 20.62 -15.34
CA ALA A 225 19.35 21.78 -14.94
C ALA A 225 19.94 22.40 -13.66
N CYS A 226 20.48 23.62 -13.77
CA CYS A 226 20.94 24.40 -12.62
C CYS A 226 19.88 25.43 -12.24
N ILE A 227 19.33 25.34 -11.04
CA ILE A 227 18.42 26.34 -10.50
C ILE A 227 19.27 27.46 -9.88
N LYS A 228 19.26 28.64 -10.51
CA LYS A 228 19.88 29.85 -9.94
C LYS A 228 18.80 30.83 -9.50
N LYS A 229 18.92 31.32 -8.26
CA LYS A 229 18.05 32.34 -7.70
C LYS A 229 18.59 33.72 -8.07
N GLU A 230 17.83 34.50 -8.83
CA GLU A 230 18.16 35.90 -9.08
C GLU A 230 17.84 36.77 -7.85
N PRO A 231 18.58 37.87 -7.60
CA PRO A 231 18.32 38.78 -6.47
C PRO A 231 16.92 39.40 -6.47
N SER A 232 16.20 39.34 -7.58
CA SER A 232 14.82 39.82 -7.77
C SER A 232 13.74 38.88 -7.24
N GLY A 233 14.10 37.67 -6.78
CA GLY A 233 13.14 36.67 -6.29
C GLY A 233 12.47 35.83 -7.39
N GLN A 234 12.87 35.98 -8.65
CA GLN A 234 12.51 35.06 -9.73
C GLN A 234 13.51 33.90 -9.79
N ALA A 235 13.01 32.67 -9.85
CA ALA A 235 13.82 31.49 -10.13
C ALA A 235 13.78 31.22 -11.64
N THR A 236 14.95 31.24 -12.28
CA THR A 236 15.07 30.95 -13.71
C THR A 236 15.57 29.52 -13.86
N LEU A 237 14.77 28.68 -14.51
CA LEU A 237 15.14 27.33 -14.90
C LEU A 237 15.88 27.41 -16.23
N THR A 238 17.20 27.21 -16.21
CA THR A 238 18.00 27.08 -17.43
C THR A 238 18.23 25.61 -17.72
N PHE A 239 17.81 25.19 -18.92
CA PHE A 239 18.14 23.92 -19.53
C PHE A 239 19.27 24.20 -20.53
N GLU A 240 20.37 23.43 -20.47
CA GLU A 240 21.36 23.38 -21.56
C GLU A 240 20.85 22.47 -22.68
#